data_AF-A0A8S3WXW8-F1
#
_entry.id   AF-A0A8S3WXW8-F1
#
_cell.length_a   1.000
_cell.length_b   1.000
_cell.length_c   1.000
_cell.angle_alpha   90.00
_cell.angle_beta   90.00
_cell.angle_gamma   90.00
#
_symmetry.space_group_name_H-M   'P 1'
#
loop_
_entity.id
_entity.type
_entity.pdbx_description
1 polymer ?
#
loop_
_entity_poly.entity_id
_entity_poly.type
_entity_poly.pdbx_seq_one_letter_code
_entity_poly.pdbx_strand_id
1 'polypeptide(L)'
;MINENERCQSSASTSDEPDNQGQKSNSLLWKHYNRQMQNVRPAGTANSRAIIETQKYLDDTVLSPDMDPLEWWRINQTIYPNLAKLAKIKLNAMASSVPCERLFSIAGNILTERRTRLGSRKVEQLLFLQQNKK
;
A
#
# COMPACT_ATOMS: atom_id res chain seq x y z
N MET A 1 22.80 -59.76 -29.38
CA MET A 1 22.34 -59.80 -30.79
C MET A 1 21.76 -58.44 -31.09
N ILE A 2 22.42 -57.74 -32.01
CA ILE A 2 22.11 -56.41 -32.53
C ILE A 2 21.29 -56.59 -33.82
N ASN A 3 20.31 -55.71 -34.04
CA ASN A 3 19.90 -55.16 -35.35
C ASN A 3 18.90 -54.02 -35.06
N GLU A 4 19.28 -52.74 -35.12
CA GLU A 4 19.48 -51.86 -36.31
C GLU A 4 18.16 -51.54 -37.04
N ASN A 5 17.68 -50.29 -36.87
CA ASN A 5 17.54 -49.21 -37.87
C ASN A 5 16.31 -49.38 -38.78
N GLU A 6 15.43 -48.39 -38.98
CA GLU A 6 15.64 -47.08 -39.60
C GLU A 6 14.69 -46.01 -38.98
N ARG A 7 15.16 -44.85 -38.53
CA ARG A 7 15.45 -43.58 -39.25
C ARG A 7 14.22 -42.72 -39.58
N CYS A 8 14.10 -41.60 -38.87
CA CYS A 8 13.90 -40.30 -39.53
C CYS A 8 14.45 -39.18 -38.64
N GLN A 9 15.63 -38.71 -39.05
CA GLN A 9 16.26 -37.48 -38.59
C GLN A 9 15.48 -36.29 -39.19
N SER A 10 15.20 -35.27 -38.38
CA SER A 10 15.24 -33.89 -38.87
C SER A 10 15.69 -32.98 -37.74
N SER A 11 16.82 -32.34 -37.99
CA SER A 11 17.57 -31.39 -37.18
C SER A 11 16.97 -29.99 -37.22
N ALA A 12 17.00 -29.28 -36.10
CA ALA A 12 17.33 -27.84 -36.07
C ALA A 12 17.62 -27.41 -34.62
N SER A 13 18.91 -27.21 -34.32
CA SER A 13 19.34 -26.36 -33.22
C SER A 13 19.23 -24.91 -33.66
N THR A 14 18.52 -24.08 -32.91
CA THR A 14 18.82 -22.65 -32.83
C THR A 14 18.48 -22.17 -31.43
N SER A 15 19.52 -21.92 -30.64
CA SER A 15 19.49 -21.01 -29.52
C SER A 15 19.05 -19.64 -30.02
N ASP A 16 18.09 -18.99 -29.35
CA ASP A 16 17.98 -17.53 -29.31
C ASP A 16 17.04 -17.14 -28.14
N GLU A 17 17.66 -16.69 -27.06
CA GLU A 17 17.08 -15.76 -26.10
C GLU A 17 16.71 -14.46 -26.84
N PRO A 18 15.61 -13.79 -26.44
CA PRO A 18 15.76 -12.35 -26.29
C PRO A 18 15.18 -11.83 -24.97
N ASP A 19 16.09 -11.31 -24.16
CA ASP A 19 15.93 -10.08 -23.38
C ASP A 19 15.32 -8.98 -24.26
N ASN A 20 14.18 -8.42 -23.84
CA ASN A 20 13.84 -7.05 -24.18
C ASN A 20 12.89 -6.44 -23.13
N GLN A 21 13.49 -5.77 -22.16
CA GLN A 21 12.81 -4.81 -21.30
C GLN A 21 12.17 -3.69 -22.14
N GLY A 22 10.88 -3.45 -21.92
CA GLY A 22 10.37 -2.07 -21.95
C GLY A 22 9.67 -1.59 -23.22
N GLN A 23 8.61 -2.26 -23.65
CA GLN A 23 7.49 -1.59 -24.34
C GLN A 23 6.16 -2.07 -23.77
N LYS A 24 5.67 -1.45 -22.68
CA LYS A 24 4.25 -1.54 -22.30
C LYS A 24 3.46 -0.85 -23.41
N SER A 25 3.17 -1.64 -24.44
CA SER A 25 2.73 -1.14 -25.73
C SER A 25 1.45 -0.33 -25.56
N ASN A 26 1.35 0.73 -26.37
CA ASN A 26 0.11 1.40 -26.73
C ASN A 26 -0.88 0.45 -27.46
N SER A 27 -0.80 -0.85 -27.20
CA SER A 27 -1.62 -1.89 -27.77
C SER A 27 -3.07 -1.62 -27.42
N LEU A 28 -3.86 -1.46 -28.48
CA LEU A 28 -5.31 -1.40 -28.42
C LEU A 28 -5.88 -2.61 -27.68
N LEU A 29 -5.18 -3.75 -27.70
CA LEU A 29 -5.55 -4.95 -26.95
C LEU A 29 -5.48 -4.70 -25.43
N TRP A 30 -4.37 -4.14 -24.92
CA TRP A 30 -4.25 -3.81 -23.49
C TRP A 30 -5.24 -2.72 -23.05
N LYS A 31 -5.52 -1.75 -23.92
CA LYS A 31 -6.55 -0.73 -23.67
C LYS A 31 -7.96 -1.34 -23.62
N HIS A 32 -8.28 -2.24 -24.54
CA HIS A 32 -9.56 -2.97 -24.56
C HIS A 32 -9.70 -3.89 -23.35
N TYR A 33 -8.65 -4.65 -23.01
CA TYR A 33 -8.62 -5.52 -21.85
C TYR A 33 -8.89 -4.75 -20.55
N ASN A 34 -8.19 -3.64 -20.31
CA ASN A 34 -8.41 -2.82 -19.12
C ASN A 34 -9.83 -2.25 -19.07
N ARG A 35 -10.40 -1.85 -20.21
CA ARG A 35 -11.79 -1.37 -20.31
C ARG A 35 -12.80 -2.47 -19.96
N GLN A 36 -12.57 -3.69 -20.44
CA GLN A 36 -13.41 -4.84 -20.09
C GLN A 36 -13.30 -5.15 -18.59
N MET A 37 -12.09 -5.16 -18.04
CA MET A 37 -11.83 -5.39 -16.61
C MET A 37 -12.46 -4.31 -15.71
N GLN A 38 -12.59 -3.06 -16.17
CA GLN A 38 -13.32 -2.01 -15.45
C GLN A 38 -14.83 -2.25 -15.40
N ASN A 39 -15.39 -2.93 -16.41
CA ASN A 39 -16.82 -3.23 -16.50
C ASN A 39 -17.19 -4.56 -15.82
N VAL A 40 -16.21 -5.45 -15.57
CA VAL A 40 -16.42 -6.65 -14.77
C VAL A 40 -16.70 -6.22 -13.33
N ARG A 41 -17.96 -6.26 -12.94
CA ARG A 41 -18.34 -6.14 -11.54
C ARG A 41 -17.73 -7.33 -10.80
N PRO A 42 -16.98 -7.12 -9.71
CA PRO A 42 -16.46 -8.23 -8.93
C PRO A 42 -17.65 -9.04 -8.42
N ALA A 43 -17.67 -10.33 -8.73
CA ALA A 43 -18.75 -11.23 -8.34
C ALA A 43 -18.90 -11.26 -6.80
N GLY A 44 -20.14 -11.30 -6.32
CA GLY A 44 -20.45 -11.44 -4.89
C GLY A 44 -20.87 -10.14 -4.18
N THR A 45 -21.35 -10.31 -2.96
CA THR A 45 -21.72 -9.21 -2.07
C THR A 45 -20.48 -8.50 -1.51
N ALA A 46 -20.63 -7.26 -1.04
CA ALA A 46 -19.54 -6.55 -0.37
C ALA A 46 -18.93 -7.36 0.79
N ASN A 47 -19.79 -8.04 1.57
CA ASN A 47 -19.35 -8.91 2.66
C ASN A 47 -18.52 -10.09 2.16
N SER A 48 -18.96 -10.80 1.12
CA SER A 48 -18.18 -11.93 0.58
C SER A 48 -16.79 -11.50 0.10
N ARG A 49 -16.68 -10.32 -0.52
CA ARG A 49 -15.38 -9.78 -0.97
C ARG A 49 -14.47 -9.40 0.20
N ALA A 50 -15.03 -8.78 1.25
CA ALA A 50 -14.29 -8.47 2.47
C ALA A 50 -13.79 -9.74 3.18
N ILE A 51 -14.61 -10.79 3.24
CA ILE A 51 -14.23 -12.09 3.80
C ILE A 51 -13.07 -12.69 3.00
N ILE A 52 -13.16 -12.73 1.67
CA ILE A 52 -12.11 -13.29 0.81
C ILE A 52 -10.79 -12.52 0.99
N GLU A 53 -10.85 -11.18 0.98
CA GLU A 53 -9.67 -10.33 1.18
C GLU A 53 -9.03 -10.58 2.55
N THR A 54 -9.85 -10.73 3.59
CA THR A 54 -9.37 -10.99 4.97
C THR A 54 -8.75 -12.38 5.09
N GLN A 55 -9.39 -13.41 4.56
CA GLN A 55 -8.86 -14.78 4.58
C GLN A 55 -7.51 -14.85 3.85
N LYS A 56 -7.43 -14.24 2.66
CA LYS A 56 -6.18 -14.18 1.91
C LYS A 56 -5.05 -13.53 2.70
N TYR A 57 -5.32 -12.46 3.43
CA TYR A 57 -4.32 -11.80 4.27
C TYR A 57 -3.88 -12.68 5.45
N LEU A 58 -4.81 -13.41 6.06
CA LEU A 58 -4.52 -14.30 7.19
C LEU A 58 -3.73 -15.55 6.77
N ASP A 59 -3.91 -16.00 5.53
CA ASP A 59 -3.17 -17.12 4.94
C ASP A 59 -1.77 -16.70 4.43
N ASP A 60 -1.51 -15.40 4.30
CA ASP A 60 -0.24 -14.86 3.83
C ASP A 60 0.87 -15.00 4.90
N THR A 61 2.12 -14.92 4.47
CA THR A 61 3.27 -15.04 5.38
C THR A 61 3.29 -13.93 6.43
N VAL A 62 3.63 -14.29 7.67
CA VAL A 62 3.75 -13.33 8.78
C VAL A 62 4.88 -12.34 8.49
N LEU A 63 4.62 -11.06 8.76
CA LEU A 63 5.60 -9.98 8.60
C LEU A 63 6.83 -10.22 9.46
N SER A 64 8.01 -9.98 8.88
CA SER A 64 9.25 -9.94 9.64
C SER A 64 9.18 -8.84 10.71
N PRO A 65 9.67 -9.06 11.95
CA PRO A 65 9.68 -8.06 13.01
C PRO A 65 10.42 -6.77 12.64
N ASP A 66 11.39 -6.86 11.72
CA ASP A 66 12.24 -5.74 11.33
C ASP A 66 11.64 -4.86 10.21
N MET A 67 10.46 -5.24 9.70
CA MET A 67 9.80 -4.53 8.60
C MET A 67 8.89 -3.42 9.10
N ASP A 68 8.91 -2.25 8.46
CA ASP A 68 7.94 -1.19 8.72
C ASP A 68 6.54 -1.62 8.21
N PRO A 69 5.55 -1.80 9.10
CA PRO A 69 4.22 -2.23 8.71
C PRO A 69 3.51 -1.21 7.82
N LEU A 70 3.76 0.11 7.99
CA LEU A 70 3.16 1.13 7.12
C LEU A 70 3.68 1.02 5.69
N GLU A 71 4.96 0.72 5.53
CA GLU A 71 5.58 0.52 4.24
C GLU A 71 5.08 -0.76 3.56
N TRP A 72 4.92 -1.85 4.32
CA TRP A 72 4.32 -3.08 3.79
C TRP A 72 2.90 -2.85 3.27
N TRP A 73 2.05 -2.18 4.04
CA TRP A 73 0.69 -1.83 3.60
C TRP A 73 0.69 -0.91 2.37
N ARG A 74 1.69 -0.03 2.23
CA ARG A 74 1.86 0.83 1.04
C ARG A 74 2.17 0.01 -0.20
N ILE A 75 3.02 -1.00 -0.09
CA ILE A 75 3.41 -1.90 -1.19
C ILE A 75 2.23 -2.82 -1.57
N ASN A 76 1.55 -3.38 -0.57
CA ASN A 76 0.52 -4.40 -0.78
C ASN A 76 -0.91 -3.84 -0.96
N GLN A 77 -1.07 -2.52 -1.03
CA GLN A 77 -2.38 -1.86 -1.19
C GLN A 77 -3.17 -2.30 -2.45
N THR A 78 -2.48 -2.74 -3.50
CA THR A 78 -3.14 -3.22 -4.74
C THR A 78 -3.73 -4.61 -4.55
N ILE A 79 -3.14 -5.41 -3.66
CA ILE A 79 -3.57 -6.77 -3.32
C ILE A 79 -4.69 -6.70 -2.27
N TYR A 80 -4.56 -5.79 -1.31
CA TYR A 80 -5.48 -5.64 -0.17
C TYR A 80 -6.05 -4.21 -0.09
N PRO A 81 -6.90 -3.78 -1.05
CA PRO A 81 -7.32 -2.39 -1.18
C PRO A 81 -8.21 -1.87 -0.04
N ASN A 82 -8.99 -2.73 0.62
CA ASN A 82 -9.85 -2.29 1.73
C ASN A 82 -9.11 -2.44 3.06
N LEU A 83 -8.36 -3.53 3.24
CA LEU A 83 -7.54 -3.71 4.44
C LEU A 83 -6.44 -2.65 4.54
N ALA A 84 -5.78 -2.27 3.45
CA ALA A 84 -4.75 -1.22 3.47
C ALA A 84 -5.30 0.13 3.92
N LYS A 85 -6.54 0.47 3.53
CA LYS A 85 -7.22 1.69 3.99
C LYS A 85 -7.47 1.64 5.49
N LEU A 86 -7.94 0.49 6.00
CA LEU A 86 -8.17 0.30 7.43
C LEU A 86 -6.87 0.32 8.23
N ALA A 87 -5.85 -0.39 7.76
CA ALA A 87 -4.54 -0.47 8.36
C ALA A 87 -3.89 0.92 8.46
N LYS A 88 -3.99 1.74 7.41
CA LYS A 88 -3.51 3.13 7.46
C LYS A 88 -4.17 3.91 8.60
N ILE A 89 -5.46 3.74 8.86
CA ILE A 89 -6.13 4.45 9.96
C ILE A 89 -5.66 3.91 11.31
N LYS A 90 -5.55 2.58 11.45
CA LYS A 90 -5.25 1.94 12.72
C LYS A 90 -3.79 2.04 13.14
N LEU A 91 -2.86 1.92 12.20
CA LEU A 91 -1.42 1.97 12.47
C LEU A 91 -0.89 3.39 12.66
N ASN A 92 -1.56 4.41 12.11
CA ASN A 92 -1.21 5.81 12.36
C ASN A 92 -1.76 6.34 13.70
N ALA A 93 -2.57 5.55 14.41
CA ALA A 93 -3.07 5.94 15.72
C ALA A 93 -1.94 5.82 16.75
N MET A 94 -1.66 6.91 17.45
CA MET A 94 -0.72 6.87 18.57
C MET A 94 -1.33 6.07 19.72
N ALA A 95 -0.54 5.19 20.32
CA ALA A 95 -0.98 4.40 21.47
C ALA A 95 -1.01 5.20 22.79
N SER A 96 -0.48 6.43 22.82
CA SER A 96 -0.34 7.24 24.04
C SER A 96 -0.93 8.64 23.91
N SER A 97 -1.33 9.21 25.05
CA SER A 97 -1.75 10.60 25.21
C SER A 97 -0.58 11.60 25.21
N VAL A 98 0.68 11.12 25.26
CA VAL A 98 1.89 11.95 25.41
C VAL A 98 1.96 13.11 24.42
N PRO A 99 1.62 12.95 23.12
CA PRO A 99 1.70 14.07 22.19
C PRO A 99 0.60 15.11 22.43
N CYS A 100 -0.57 14.70 22.93
CA CYS A 100 -1.61 15.61 23.38
C CYS A 100 -1.14 16.38 24.63
N GLU A 101 -0.54 15.70 25.61
CA GLU A 101 0.02 16.32 26.82
C GLU A 101 1.13 17.33 26.48
N ARG A 102 2.02 16.97 25.55
CA ARG A 102 3.05 17.89 25.03
C ARG A 102 2.40 19.11 24.39
N LEU A 103 1.36 18.93 23.58
CA LEU A 103 0.62 20.03 22.96
C LEU A 103 -0.02 20.95 24.02
N PHE A 104 -0.63 20.39 25.06
CA PHE A 104 -1.21 21.15 26.17
C PHE A 104 -0.16 21.87 27.01
N SER A 105 1.02 21.27 27.20
CA SER A 105 2.15 21.92 27.89
C SER A 105 2.65 23.14 27.09
N ILE A 106 2.82 23.01 25.77
CA ILE A 106 3.19 24.12 24.89
C ILE A 106 2.10 25.22 24.94
N ALA A 107 0.83 24.83 24.89
CA ALA A 107 -0.28 25.77 25.02
C ALA A 107 -0.24 26.52 26.37
N GLY A 108 0.00 25.78 27.46
CA GLY A 108 0.19 26.34 28.80
C GLY A 108 1.34 27.34 28.85
N ASN A 109 2.45 27.07 28.17
CA ASN A 109 3.57 28.00 28.09
C ASN A 109 3.20 29.27 27.29
N ILE A 110 2.56 29.14 26.12
CA ILE A 110 2.12 30.29 25.31
C ILE A 110 1.16 31.20 26.10
N LEU A 111 0.28 30.61 26.90
CA LEU A 111 -0.67 31.34 27.74
C LEU A 111 0.00 31.97 28.96
N THR A 112 0.92 31.25 29.62
CA THR A 112 1.59 31.69 30.85
C THR A 112 2.70 32.70 30.60
N GLU A 113 3.61 32.45 29.66
CA GLU A 113 4.73 33.36 29.33
C GLU A 113 4.22 34.74 28.92
N ARG A 114 3.06 34.77 28.27
CA ARG A 114 2.62 35.98 27.59
C ARG A 114 1.65 36.84 28.39
N ARG A 115 1.24 36.50 29.63
CA ARG A 115 0.27 37.25 30.50
C ARG A 115 -0.77 38.11 29.74
N THR A 116 -1.26 37.65 28.60
CA THR A 116 -2.04 38.44 27.66
C THR A 116 -3.37 37.76 27.47
N ARG A 117 -4.44 38.55 27.39
CA ARG A 117 -5.77 38.09 26.98
C ARG A 117 -5.73 37.68 25.50
N LEU A 118 -5.08 36.56 25.20
CA LEU A 118 -5.13 35.93 23.89
C LEU A 118 -6.49 35.27 23.73
N GLY A 119 -7.21 35.61 22.65
CA GLY A 119 -8.41 34.88 22.28
C GLY A 119 -8.06 33.46 21.84
N SER A 120 -8.98 32.51 22.06
CA SER A 120 -8.84 31.09 21.73
C SER A 120 -8.32 30.84 20.31
N ARG A 121 -8.90 31.54 19.31
CA ARG A 121 -8.49 31.45 17.90
C ARG A 121 -7.01 31.80 17.67
N LYS A 122 -6.47 32.77 18.41
CA LYS A 122 -5.07 33.18 18.26
C LYS A 122 -4.11 32.16 18.89
N VAL A 123 -4.53 31.53 19.99
CA VAL A 123 -3.78 30.44 20.64
C VAL A 123 -3.71 29.23 19.70
N GLU A 124 -4.82 28.86 19.07
CA GLU A 124 -4.86 27.78 18.06
C GLU A 124 -3.89 28.04 16.90
N GLN A 125 -3.89 29.25 16.34
CA GLN A 125 -2.96 29.63 15.27
C GLN A 125 -1.49 29.55 15.72
N LEU A 126 -1.18 30.00 16.94
CA LEU A 126 0.17 29.92 17.49
C LEU A 126 0.60 28.47 17.73
N LEU A 127 -0.29 27.62 18.24
CA LEU A 127 -0.03 26.18 18.43
C LEU A 127 0.21 25.48 17.09
N PHE A 128 -0.63 25.76 16.09
CA PHE A 128 -0.46 25.21 14.75
C PHE A 128 0.90 25.60 14.16
N LEU A 129 1.26 26.89 14.22
CA LEU A 129 2.56 27.36 13.75
C LEU A 129 3.70 26.70 14.52
N GLN A 130 3.59 26.60 15.84
CA GLN A 130 4.64 26.01 16.67
C GLN A 130 4.87 24.53 16.36
N GLN A 131 3.80 23.75 16.18
CA GLN A 131 3.87 22.32 15.88
C GLN A 131 4.43 22.05 14.47
N ASN A 132 4.31 23.01 13.55
CA ASN A 132 4.74 22.88 12.15
C ASN A 132 5.99 23.70 11.81
N LYS A 133 6.67 24.29 12.80
CA LYS A 133 7.99 24.90 12.59
C LYS A 133 9.01 23.79 12.35
N LYS A 134 9.72 23.88 11.24
CA LYS A 134 10.82 22.97 10.87
C LYS A 134 11.99 23.08 11.83
#